data_AF-A0A9D7W3V5-F1
#
_entry.id   AF-A0A9D7W3V5-F1
#
_cell.length_a   1.000
_cell.length_b   1.000
_cell.length_c   1.000
_cell.angle_alpha   90.00
_cell.angle_beta   90.00
_cell.angle_gamma   90.00
#
_symmetry.space_group_name_H-M   'P 1'
#
loop_
_entity.id
_entity.type
_entity.pdbx_description
1 polymer ?
#
loop_
_entity_poly.entity_id
_entity_poly.type
_entity_poly.pdbx_seq_one_letter_code
_entity_poly.pdbx_strand_id
1 'polypeptide(L)' 'MSTFWLLKNNADGGTEYVCFRGDDESVEMLEGYHLPPQMPLIKRRSWMNRLDALSCRSRLERSEGFRHGAPLF' A
#
# COMPACT_ATOMS: atom_id res chain seq x y z
N MET A 1 -0.33 -14.83 3.23
CA MET A 1 0.70 -13.96 2.59
C MET A 1 1.59 -13.30 3.64
N SER A 2 2.84 -12.95 3.30
CA SER A 2 3.63 -12.02 4.13
C SER A 2 3.16 -10.58 3.89
N THR A 3 3.11 -9.76 4.94
CA THR A 3 2.83 -8.31 4.82
C THR A 3 3.81 -7.67 3.83
N PHE A 4 3.32 -6.89 2.88
CA PHE A 4 4.17 -6.13 1.97
C PHE A 4 3.65 -4.73 1.73
N TRP A 5 4.58 -3.85 1.37
CA TRP A 5 4.34 -2.42 1.23
C TRP A 5 4.74 -1.94 -0.15
N LEU A 6 3.90 -1.09 -0.69
CA LEU A 6 4.11 -0.34 -1.91
C LEU A 6 4.14 1.14 -1.56
N LEU A 7 5.15 1.86 -2.03
CA LEU A 7 5.37 3.26 -1.76
C LEU A 7 5.46 4.05 -3.06
N LYS A 8 5.01 5.31 -3.03
CA LYS A 8 5.16 6.27 -4.12
C LYS A 8 5.48 7.64 -3.53
N ASN A 9 6.65 8.16 -3.87
CA ASN A 9 7.08 9.48 -3.43
C ASN A 9 6.43 10.55 -4.30
N ASN A 10 6.01 11.64 -3.66
CA ASN A 10 5.40 12.79 -4.31
C ASN A 10 6.34 14.00 -4.29
N ALA A 11 6.05 14.98 -5.16
CA ALA A 11 6.88 16.17 -5.33
C ALA A 11 6.84 17.12 -4.11
N ASP A 12 5.81 17.00 -3.26
CA ASP A 12 5.66 17.72 -2.00
C ASP A 12 6.49 17.12 -0.85
N GLY A 13 7.24 16.04 -1.12
CA GLY A 13 8.12 15.38 -0.15
C GLY A 13 7.44 14.31 0.70
N GLY A 14 6.13 14.07 0.52
CA GLY A 14 5.46 12.97 1.19
C GLY A 14 5.40 11.70 0.34
N THR A 15 4.87 10.66 0.95
CA THR A 15 4.86 9.29 0.42
C THR A 15 3.46 8.71 0.52
N GLU A 16 2.86 8.39 -0.62
CA GLU A 16 1.68 7.51 -0.66
C GLU A 16 2.13 6.09 -0.40
N TYR A 17 1.35 5.36 0.40
CA TYR A 17 1.65 3.97 0.70
C TYR A 17 0.41 3.09 0.58
N VAL A 18 0.65 1.86 0.16
CA VAL A 18 -0.33 0.77 0.19
C VAL A 18 0.30 -0.42 0.92
N CYS A 19 -0.36 -0.88 1.97
CA CYS A 19 0.03 -2.06 2.74
C CYS A 19 -0.97 -3.17 2.49
N PHE A 20 -0.48 -4.35 2.10
CA PHE A 20 -1.27 -5.56 1.98
C PHE A 20 -0.84 -6.52 3.08
N ARG A 21 -1.80 -7.00 3.88
CA ARG A 21 -1.55 -7.97 4.95
C ARG A 21 -2.72 -8.94 5.08
N GLY A 22 -2.44 -10.15 5.54
CA GLY A 22 -3.44 -11.20 5.71
C GLY A 22 -3.01 -12.54 5.12
N ASP A 23 -3.95 -13.45 5.01
CA ASP A 23 -3.74 -14.79 4.49
C ASP A 23 -4.25 -14.92 3.05
N ASP A 24 -4.44 -16.15 2.59
CA ASP A 24 -4.84 -16.44 1.22
C ASP A 24 -6.36 -16.32 1.02
N GLU A 25 -7.15 -16.32 2.10
CA GLU A 25 -8.60 -16.19 2.09
C GLU A 25 -9.02 -14.72 2.11
N SER A 26 -8.34 -13.90 2.92
CA SER A 26 -8.70 -12.50 3.11
C SER A 26 -7.47 -11.61 3.25
N VAL A 27 -7.32 -10.68 2.31
CA VAL A 27 -6.26 -9.68 2.28
C VAL A 27 -6.85 -8.32 2.67
N GLU A 28 -6.33 -7.75 3.75
CA GLU A 28 -6.54 -6.36 4.12
C GLU A 28 -5.58 -5.47 3.30
N MET A 29 -6.15 -4.50 2.60
CA MET A 29 -5.41 -3.44 1.91
C MET A 29 -5.63 -2.11 2.63
N LEU A 30 -4.55 -1.50 3.08
CA LEU A 30 -4.53 -0.17 3.70
C LEU A 30 -3.84 0.82 2.76
N GLU A 31 -4.55 1.88 2.40
CA GLU A 31 -4.01 2.99 1.61
C GLU A 31 -3.84 4.20 2.51
N GLY A 32 -2.74 4.92 2.35
CA GLY A 32 -2.45 6.07 3.19
C GLY A 32 -1.40 7.01 2.62
N TYR A 33 -1.04 7.99 3.44
CA TYR A 33 -0.07 9.02 3.10
C TYR A 33 0.76 9.40 4.32
N HIS A 34 2.05 9.62 4.11
CA HIS A 34 2.98 10.04 5.13
C HIS A 34 3.78 11.23 4.63
N LEU A 35 3.63 12.36 5.30
CA LEU A 35 4.47 13.53 5.11
C LEU A 35 5.25 13.75 6.42
N PRO A 36 6.56 13.51 6.46
CA PRO A 36 7.35 13.81 7.65
C PRO A 36 7.26 15.30 8.01
N PRO A 37 7.21 15.66 9.31
CA PRO A 37 7.37 14.80 10.50
C PRO A 37 6.05 14.22 11.06
N GLN A 38 4.93 14.30 10.33
CA GLN A 38 3.63 13.88 10.86
C GLN A 38 3.49 12.35 10.93
N MET A 39 2.55 11.87 11.75
CA MET A 39 2.20 10.44 11.76
C MET A 39 1.61 10.01 10.40
N PRO A 40 1.91 8.79 9.91
CA PRO A 40 1.25 8.22 8.74
C PRO A 40 -0.27 8.20 8.87
N LEU A 41 -0.97 8.74 7.87
CA LEU A 41 -2.42 8.80 7.81
C LEU A 41 -2.97 7.65 6.97
N ILE A 42 -3.86 6.85 7.56
CA ILE A 42 -4.66 5.88 6.80
C ILE A 42 -5.82 6.61 6.13
N LYS A 43 -5.85 6.59 4.79
CA LYS A 43 -6.91 7.18 3.96
C LYS A 43 -8.07 6.20 3.76
N ARG A 44 -7.74 4.93 3.48
CA ARG A 44 -8.74 3.91 3.15
C ARG A 44 -8.31 2.53 3.62
N ARG A 45 -9.30 1.73 4.00
CA ARG A 45 -9.18 0.31 4.33
C ARG A 45 -10.16 -0.47 3.46
N SER A 46 -9.69 -1.58 2.89
CA SER A 46 -10.54 -2.51 2.14
C SER A 46 -10.11 -3.94 2.36
N TRP A 47 -11.04 -4.87 2.17
CA TRP A 47 -10.81 -6.30 2.25
C TRP A 47 -11.12 -6.91 0.89
N MET A 48 -10.28 -7.83 0.44
CA MET A 48 -10.43 -8.51 -0.84
C MET A 48 -9.82 -9.91 -0.79
N ASN A 49 -10.22 -10.77 -1.73
CA ASN A 49 -9.57 -12.06 -1.89
C ASN A 49 -8.16 -11.90 -2.48
N ARG A 50 -7.39 -12.98 -2.46
CA ARG A 50 -6.01 -12.99 -2.93
C ARG A 50 -5.86 -12.64 -4.42
N LEU A 51 -6.77 -13.08 -5.28
CA LEU A 51 -6.68 -12.82 -6.73
C LEU A 51 -6.86 -11.33 -7.02
N ASP A 52 -7.83 -10.70 -6.37
CA ASP A 52 -8.07 -9.26 -6.48
C ASP A 52 -6.91 -8.45 -5.91
N ALA A 53 -6.32 -8.89 -4.78
CA ALA A 53 -5.14 -8.26 -4.21
C ALA A 53 -3.93 -8.30 -5.15
N LEU A 54 -3.69 -9.44 -5.81
CA LEU A 54 -2.60 -9.59 -6.79
C LEU A 54 -2.82 -8.74 -8.04
N SER A 55 -4.06 -8.65 -8.52
CA SER A 55 -4.44 -7.80 -9.64
C SER A 55 -4.26 -6.32 -9.29
N CYS A 56 -4.75 -5.90 -8.12
CA CYS A 56 -4.59 -4.54 -7.59
C CYS A 56 -3.11 -4.17 -7.44
N ARG A 57 -2.32 -5.04 -6.83
CA ARG A 57 -0.87 -4.86 -6.69
C ARG A 57 -0.21 -4.65 -8.06
N SER A 58 -0.49 -5.54 -9.01
CA SER A 58 0.09 -5.46 -10.35
C SER A 58 -0.26 -4.15 -11.07
N ARG A 59 -1.49 -3.64 -10.88
CA ARG A 59 -1.91 -2.33 -11.41
C ARG A 59 -1.13 -1.19 -10.77
N LEU A 60 -1.02 -1.19 -9.44
CA LEU A 60 -0.29 -0.15 -8.68
C LEU A 60 1.17 -0.05 -9.13
N GLU A 61 1.82 -1.21 -9.29
CA GLU A 61 3.23 -1.29 -9.71
C GLU A 61 3.45 -0.84 -11.16
N ARG A 62 2.60 -1.31 -12.09
CA ARG A 62 2.82 -1.10 -13.53
C ARG A 62 2.29 0.21 -14.06
N SER A 63 1.21 0.73 -13.46
CA SER A 63 0.46 1.86 -14.03
C SER A 63 0.47 3.10 -13.14
N GLU A 64 0.59 2.94 -11.82
CA GLU A 64 0.41 4.04 -10.88
C GLU A 64 1.73 4.55 -10.25
N GLY A 65 2.84 3.86 -10.55
CA GLY A 65 4.20 4.25 -10.17
C GLY A 65 4.63 3.83 -8.77
N PHE A 66 3.87 2.94 -8.12
CA PHE A 66 4.24 2.40 -6.82
C PHE A 66 5.41 1.41 -6.94
N ARG A 67 6.26 1.38 -5.91
CA ARG A 67 7.40 0.46 -5.81
C ARG A 67 7.42 -0.22 -4.46
N HIS A 68 8.00 -1.40 -4.39
CA HIS A 68 8.26 -2.06 -3.11
C HIS A 68 9.13 -1.20 -2.20
N GLY A 69 8.75 -1.13 -0.92
CA GLY A 69 9.45 -0.33 0.07
C GLY A 69 9.36 -0.93 1.47
N ALA A 70 10.08 -0.31 2.40
CA ALA A 70 10.03 -0.67 3.81
C ALA A 70 8.69 -0.22 4.44
N PRO A 71 8.25 -0.87 5.53
CA PRO A 71 7.14 -0.37 6.33
C PRO A 71 7.39 1.07 6.81
N LEU A 72 6.35 1.89 6.83
CA LEU A 72 6.41 3.26 7.34
C LEU A 72 5.96 3.36 8.82
N PHE A 73 5.47 2.27 9.40
CA PHE A 73 5.07 2.11 10.80
C PHE A 73 4.95 0.62 11.17
#